data_AF-A0A8T5SBN5-F1
#
_entry.id   AF-A0A8T5SBN5-F1
#
_cell.length_a   1.000
_cell.length_b   1.000
_cell.length_c   1.000
_cell.angle_alpha   90.00
_cell.angle_beta   90.00
_cell.angle_gamma   90.00
#
_symmetry.space_group_name_H-M   'P 1'
#
loop_
_entity.id
_entity.type
_entity.pdbx_description
1 polymer ?
#
loop_
_entity_poly.entity_id
_entity_poly.type
_entity_poly.pdbx_seq_one_letter_code
_entity_poly.pdbx_strand_id
1 'polypeptide(L)'
;MNLQSHIKTELWLAVESAYKSENYNHAIVDAIHYLTNVIRDKSGVDGDGESLIGQAFGGHSPKLRINKLQTQSEQDEQKGLVQLLIGLYKGIRNPRSHEQITDDQITADAIIYFINYLVCVIDKSQEPFTISQFMERVFDPDFVKSSLYAELLVNEIPDNKRFDTLIEIFRKKLDGEGSSLAYVAKEIIDRLTADQIEEFLIVVSSEFRVTSSDKEIISTLQILPEHLWTQLDEDAQIRIEHKFYNSVKEGQYDYFSENCFGGEFGTWSRRFLQYFKSKSSFSNLFSEKLEAGGAETAYIANFFFGVLPTMCELTYQRDRCIDAIFVAIGDGDGFMQKKLLDNISVFPDDWNNQLLEKISTIDSMDSDYYKKLKSRLESPF
;
A
#
# COMPACT_ATOMS: atom_id res chain seq x y z
N MET A 1 45.88 -19.71 -17.89
CA MET A 1 45.08 -18.53 -17.47
C MET A 1 45.68 -18.04 -16.15
N ASN A 2 45.68 -16.74 -15.83
CA ASN A 2 46.01 -16.34 -14.45
C ASN A 2 44.73 -16.47 -13.61
N LEU A 3 44.52 -17.62 -12.98
CA LEU A 3 43.27 -17.92 -12.26
C LEU A 3 42.96 -16.89 -11.17
N GLN A 4 43.97 -16.45 -10.41
CA GLN A 4 43.84 -15.49 -9.31
C GLN A 4 43.15 -14.19 -9.73
N SER A 5 43.48 -13.63 -10.90
CA SER A 5 42.92 -12.35 -11.36
C SER A 5 41.52 -12.46 -11.96
N HIS A 6 40.96 -13.66 -12.07
CA HIS A 6 39.68 -13.92 -12.76
C HIS A 6 38.61 -14.51 -11.84
N ILE A 7 38.95 -14.87 -10.61
CA ILE A 7 37.98 -15.37 -9.61
C ILE A 7 37.87 -14.43 -8.42
N LYS A 8 36.84 -14.61 -7.60
CA LYS A 8 36.67 -13.88 -6.35
C LYS A 8 37.88 -14.05 -5.43
N THR A 9 38.24 -12.97 -4.75
CA THR A 9 39.38 -12.94 -3.82
C THR A 9 39.25 -14.00 -2.74
N GLU A 10 38.06 -14.17 -2.18
CA GLU A 10 37.77 -15.12 -1.10
C GLU A 10 37.88 -16.57 -1.59
N LEU A 11 37.44 -16.85 -2.82
CA LEU A 11 37.60 -18.15 -3.44
C LEU A 11 39.08 -18.44 -3.75
N TRP A 12 39.83 -17.45 -4.23
CA TRP A 12 41.28 -17.60 -4.42
C TRP A 12 41.97 -17.93 -3.09
N LEU A 13 41.68 -17.19 -2.03
CA LEU A 13 42.25 -17.43 -0.70
C LEU A 13 41.94 -18.85 -0.18
N ALA A 14 40.76 -19.38 -0.50
CA ALA A 14 40.39 -20.74 -0.12
C ALA A 14 41.26 -21.81 -0.82
N VAL A 15 41.67 -21.59 -2.08
CA VAL A 15 42.39 -22.59 -2.88
C VAL A 15 43.90 -22.35 -2.99
N GLU A 16 44.37 -21.16 -2.60
CA GLU A 16 45.72 -20.66 -2.91
C GLU A 16 46.84 -21.61 -2.48
N SER A 17 46.74 -22.15 -1.26
CA SER A 17 47.77 -23.03 -0.68
C SER A 17 47.93 -24.33 -1.49
N ALA A 18 46.81 -25.00 -1.76
CA ALA A 18 46.79 -26.23 -2.54
C ALA A 18 47.23 -25.99 -3.99
N TYR A 19 46.75 -24.91 -4.59
CA TYR A 19 47.03 -24.55 -5.98
C TYR A 19 48.53 -24.23 -6.18
N LYS A 20 49.13 -23.40 -5.32
CA LYS A 20 50.57 -23.06 -5.38
C LYS A 20 51.48 -24.26 -5.11
N SER A 21 50.98 -25.27 -4.41
CA SER A 21 51.70 -26.52 -4.15
C SER A 21 51.51 -27.56 -5.27
N GLU A 22 50.88 -27.16 -6.39
CA GLU A 22 50.51 -28.02 -7.52
C GLU A 22 49.61 -29.21 -7.11
N ASN A 23 48.93 -29.11 -5.97
CA ASN A 23 47.96 -30.09 -5.51
C ASN A 23 46.56 -29.71 -6.03
N TYR A 24 46.40 -29.84 -7.34
CA TYR A 24 45.22 -29.39 -8.08
C TYR A 24 43.93 -30.12 -7.68
N ASN A 25 44.00 -31.40 -7.30
CA ASN A 25 42.87 -32.14 -6.75
C ASN A 25 42.36 -31.46 -5.47
N HIS A 26 43.28 -31.15 -4.54
CA HIS A 26 42.90 -30.52 -3.27
C HIS A 26 42.39 -29.10 -3.47
N ALA A 27 42.98 -28.34 -4.40
CA ALA A 27 42.47 -27.01 -4.77
C ALA A 27 41.02 -27.06 -5.29
N ILE A 28 40.65 -28.08 -6.06
CA ILE A 28 39.26 -28.29 -6.49
C ILE A 28 38.35 -28.61 -5.29
N VAL A 29 38.79 -29.49 -4.38
CA VAL A 29 38.02 -29.83 -3.18
C VAL A 29 37.82 -28.62 -2.27
N ASP A 30 38.85 -27.81 -2.06
CA ASP A 30 38.79 -26.57 -1.29
C ASP A 30 37.83 -25.54 -1.91
N ALA A 31 37.81 -25.41 -3.24
CA ALA A 31 36.85 -24.57 -3.94
C ALA A 31 35.40 -25.04 -3.71
N ILE A 32 35.17 -26.35 -3.72
CA ILE A 32 33.85 -26.93 -3.48
C ILE A 32 33.45 -26.73 -2.01
N HIS A 33 34.35 -26.91 -1.05
CA HIS A 33 34.10 -26.63 0.37
C HIS A 33 33.74 -25.17 0.61
N TYR A 34 34.45 -24.24 -0.05
CA TYR A 34 34.11 -22.83 -0.03
C TYR A 34 32.69 -22.58 -0.56
N LEU A 35 32.35 -23.14 -1.72
CA LEU A 35 30.98 -23.08 -2.27
C LEU A 35 29.93 -23.67 -1.31
N THR A 36 30.22 -24.80 -0.65
CA THR A 36 29.34 -25.41 0.34
C THR A 36 29.05 -24.44 1.49
N ASN A 37 30.08 -23.76 2.01
CA ASN A 37 29.92 -22.80 3.10
C ASN A 37 29.10 -21.59 2.67
N VAL A 38 29.35 -21.02 1.49
CA VAL A 38 28.54 -19.93 0.92
C VAL A 38 27.05 -20.31 0.88
N ILE A 39 26.73 -21.55 0.46
CA ILE A 39 25.35 -22.03 0.43
C ILE A 39 24.75 -22.13 1.83
N ARG A 40 25.48 -22.72 2.79
CA ARG A 40 25.00 -22.86 4.19
C ARG A 40 24.75 -21.51 4.83
N ASP A 41 25.74 -20.62 4.76
CA ASP A 41 25.69 -19.29 5.37
C ASP A 41 24.50 -18.49 4.83
N LYS A 42 24.23 -18.59 3.54
CA LYS A 42 23.17 -17.83 2.90
C LYS A 42 21.78 -18.42 3.10
N SER A 43 21.66 -19.74 3.13
CA SER A 43 20.37 -20.43 3.24
C SER A 43 19.95 -20.74 4.69
N GLY A 44 20.88 -20.64 5.64
CA GLY A 44 20.68 -21.04 7.03
C GLY A 44 20.33 -22.53 7.20
N VAL A 45 20.68 -23.39 6.23
CA VAL A 45 20.49 -24.84 6.34
C VAL A 45 21.80 -25.58 6.49
N ASP A 46 21.79 -26.56 7.38
CA ASP A 46 22.85 -27.54 7.52
C ASP A 46 22.67 -28.71 6.53
N GLY A 47 23.76 -29.40 6.26
CA GLY A 47 23.78 -30.56 5.36
C GLY A 47 24.97 -30.53 4.41
N ASP A 48 24.99 -31.47 3.47
CA ASP A 48 26.03 -31.58 2.46
C ASP A 48 25.47 -32.20 1.17
N GLY A 49 26.16 -31.98 0.05
CA GLY A 49 25.82 -32.57 -1.25
C GLY A 49 24.39 -32.29 -1.69
N GLU A 50 23.75 -33.30 -2.30
CA GLU A 50 22.40 -33.20 -2.84
C GLU A 50 21.34 -32.77 -1.80
N SER A 51 21.50 -33.20 -0.54
CA SER A 51 20.59 -32.81 0.54
C SER A 51 20.64 -31.29 0.78
N LEU A 52 21.84 -30.71 0.86
CA LEU A 52 22.02 -29.26 1.03
C LEU A 52 21.42 -28.49 -0.15
N ILE A 53 21.71 -28.92 -1.39
CA ILE A 53 21.20 -28.23 -2.59
C ILE A 53 19.67 -28.30 -2.65
N GLY A 54 19.09 -29.48 -2.37
CA GLY A 54 17.64 -29.67 -2.36
C GLY A 54 16.94 -28.78 -1.34
N GLN A 55 17.51 -28.64 -0.14
CA GLN A 55 16.95 -27.79 0.92
C GLN A 55 17.09 -26.28 0.61
N ALA A 56 18.21 -25.86 0.03
CA ALA A 56 18.48 -24.45 -0.25
C ALA A 56 17.76 -23.93 -1.50
N PHE A 57 17.79 -24.69 -2.61
CA PHE A 57 17.37 -24.21 -3.93
C PHE A 57 16.23 -25.01 -4.56
N GLY A 58 15.84 -26.15 -3.97
CA GLY A 58 14.82 -27.05 -4.50
C GLY A 58 13.38 -26.74 -4.05
N GLY A 59 12.43 -27.44 -4.67
CA GLY A 59 11.00 -27.34 -4.35
C GLY A 59 10.29 -26.17 -5.03
N HIS A 60 9.01 -25.98 -4.69
CA HIS A 60 8.17 -24.89 -5.23
C HIS A 60 8.46 -23.54 -4.58
N SER A 61 8.98 -23.55 -3.35
CA SER A 61 9.31 -22.36 -2.56
C SER A 61 10.72 -22.51 -1.98
N PRO A 62 11.77 -22.38 -2.80
CA PRO A 62 13.15 -22.55 -2.34
C PRO A 62 13.55 -21.43 -1.37
N LYS A 63 14.45 -21.74 -0.42
CA LYS A 63 14.99 -20.76 0.53
C LYS A 63 15.87 -19.71 -0.13
N LEU A 64 16.52 -20.06 -1.23
CA LEU A 64 17.31 -19.16 -2.04
C LEU A 64 16.79 -19.16 -3.48
N ARG A 65 16.32 -18.00 -3.93
CA ARG A 65 15.90 -17.76 -5.32
C ARG A 65 16.98 -16.98 -6.05
N ILE A 66 17.41 -17.45 -7.22
CA ILE A 66 18.42 -16.74 -8.01
C ILE A 66 17.81 -15.67 -8.95
N ASN A 67 16.48 -15.65 -9.06
CA ASN A 67 15.68 -14.70 -9.83
C ASN A 67 14.26 -14.62 -9.21
N LYS A 68 13.28 -14.03 -9.90
CA LYS A 68 11.92 -13.82 -9.33
C LYS A 68 11.03 -15.06 -9.37
N LEU A 69 11.39 -16.10 -10.14
CA LEU A 69 10.59 -17.32 -10.39
C LEU A 69 9.20 -17.04 -10.98
N GLN A 70 9.00 -15.91 -11.66
CA GLN A 70 7.71 -15.51 -12.23
C GLN A 70 7.47 -16.16 -13.59
N THR A 71 8.51 -16.24 -14.42
CA THR A 71 8.42 -16.82 -15.78
C THR A 71 8.89 -18.28 -15.81
N GLN A 72 8.46 -19.01 -16.84
CA GLN A 72 8.94 -20.38 -17.07
C GLN A 72 10.48 -20.41 -17.21
N SER A 73 11.06 -19.46 -17.92
CA SER A 73 12.52 -19.33 -18.07
C SER A 73 13.23 -19.15 -16.73
N GLU A 74 12.71 -18.28 -15.87
CA GLU A 74 13.27 -18.07 -14.52
C GLU A 74 13.19 -19.35 -13.65
N GLN A 75 12.08 -20.09 -13.76
CA GLN A 75 11.92 -21.37 -13.07
C GLN A 75 12.90 -22.43 -13.59
N ASP A 76 13.14 -22.45 -14.89
CA ASP A 76 14.07 -23.39 -15.53
C ASP A 76 15.52 -23.05 -15.21
N GLU A 77 15.88 -21.76 -15.10
CA GLU A 77 17.19 -21.33 -14.59
C GLU A 77 17.45 -21.84 -13.16
N GLN A 78 16.47 -21.72 -12.26
CA GLN A 78 16.57 -22.22 -10.89
C GLN A 78 16.75 -23.74 -10.86
N LYS A 79 15.93 -24.49 -11.62
CA LYS A 79 16.04 -25.95 -11.73
C LYS A 79 17.39 -26.37 -12.35
N GLY A 80 17.85 -25.64 -13.36
CA GLY A 80 19.14 -25.85 -13.99
C GLY A 80 20.29 -25.67 -13.01
N LEU A 81 20.26 -24.61 -12.19
CA LEU A 81 21.27 -24.42 -11.14
C LEU A 81 21.29 -25.58 -10.14
N VAL A 82 20.12 -26.04 -9.70
CA VAL A 82 20.01 -27.22 -8.81
C VAL A 82 20.71 -28.44 -9.42
N GLN A 83 20.44 -28.72 -10.70
CA GLN A 83 21.05 -29.84 -11.41
C GLN A 83 22.57 -29.69 -11.58
N LEU A 84 23.04 -28.48 -11.90
CA LEU A 84 24.47 -28.18 -12.02
C LEU A 84 25.20 -28.38 -10.69
N LEU A 85 24.62 -27.89 -9.58
CA LEU A 85 25.18 -28.07 -8.25
C LEU A 85 25.18 -29.55 -7.85
N ILE A 86 24.07 -30.27 -8.00
CA ILE A 86 24.03 -31.72 -7.70
C ILE A 86 25.07 -32.47 -8.56
N GLY A 87 25.20 -32.12 -9.84
CA GLY A 87 26.19 -32.69 -10.76
C GLY A 87 27.62 -32.40 -10.33
N LEU A 88 27.92 -31.19 -9.85
CA LEU A 88 29.23 -30.81 -9.30
C LEU A 88 29.60 -31.68 -8.10
N TYR A 89 28.67 -31.92 -7.17
CA TYR A 89 28.96 -32.79 -6.03
C TYR A 89 29.11 -34.26 -6.45
N LYS A 90 28.15 -34.80 -7.21
CA LYS A 90 28.15 -36.22 -7.59
C LYS A 90 29.27 -36.59 -8.56
N GLY A 91 29.53 -35.76 -9.56
CA GLY A 91 30.44 -36.05 -10.67
C GLY A 91 31.86 -35.50 -10.48
N ILE A 92 32.05 -34.45 -9.67
CA ILE A 92 33.37 -33.82 -9.50
C ILE A 92 33.90 -34.02 -8.09
N ARG A 93 33.13 -33.66 -7.05
CA ARG A 93 33.60 -33.76 -5.65
C ARG A 93 33.71 -35.21 -5.17
N ASN A 94 32.65 -36.00 -5.30
CA ASN A 94 32.56 -37.33 -4.69
C ASN A 94 33.68 -38.27 -5.18
N PRO A 95 33.99 -38.35 -6.49
CA PRO A 95 35.12 -39.18 -6.94
C PRO A 95 36.45 -38.74 -6.32
N ARG A 96 36.70 -37.43 -6.22
CA ARG A 96 37.94 -36.88 -5.60
C ARG A 96 38.03 -37.11 -4.10
N SER A 97 36.90 -37.33 -3.43
CA SER A 97 36.83 -37.59 -1.99
C SER A 97 36.93 -39.08 -1.64
N HIS A 98 36.65 -39.97 -2.59
CA HIS A 98 36.58 -41.42 -2.37
C HIS A 98 37.67 -42.20 -3.13
N GLU A 99 38.25 -41.63 -4.17
CA GLU A 99 39.24 -42.26 -5.04
C GLU A 99 40.51 -41.38 -5.14
N GLN A 100 41.64 -41.99 -5.50
CA GLN A 100 42.86 -41.26 -5.80
C GLN A 100 42.81 -40.74 -7.25
N ILE A 101 42.47 -39.46 -7.41
CA ILE A 101 42.42 -38.77 -8.70
C ILE A 101 43.60 -37.78 -8.78
N THR A 102 44.33 -37.81 -9.89
CA THR A 102 45.34 -36.80 -10.20
C THR A 102 44.75 -35.83 -11.22
N ASP A 103 44.66 -34.55 -10.85
CA ASP A 103 44.20 -33.47 -11.72
C ASP A 103 45.39 -32.64 -12.22
N ASP A 104 45.30 -32.13 -13.45
CA ASP A 104 46.23 -31.14 -13.97
C ASP A 104 45.74 -29.70 -13.75
N GLN A 105 46.63 -28.73 -13.97
CA GLN A 105 46.32 -27.32 -13.79
C GLN A 105 45.16 -26.85 -14.66
N ILE A 106 45.07 -27.34 -15.90
CA ILE A 106 44.03 -26.94 -16.86
C ILE A 106 42.65 -27.37 -16.37
N THR A 107 42.56 -28.59 -15.85
CA THR A 107 41.35 -29.16 -15.26
C THR A 107 40.93 -28.39 -14.01
N ALA A 108 41.88 -28.10 -13.11
CA ALA A 108 41.60 -27.30 -11.93
C ALA A 108 41.15 -25.87 -12.27
N ASP A 109 41.82 -25.20 -13.21
CA ASP A 109 41.44 -23.87 -13.69
C ASP A 109 39.99 -23.85 -14.19
N ALA A 110 39.61 -24.82 -15.04
CA ALA A 110 38.28 -24.89 -15.60
C ALA A 110 37.20 -25.09 -14.52
N ILE A 111 37.44 -26.02 -13.58
CA ILE A 111 36.48 -26.35 -12.53
C ILE A 111 36.36 -25.21 -11.53
N ILE A 112 37.47 -24.63 -11.06
CA ILE A 112 37.46 -23.54 -10.08
C ILE A 112 36.83 -22.29 -10.70
N TYR A 113 37.07 -22.01 -11.97
CA TYR A 113 36.42 -20.90 -12.67
C TYR A 113 34.91 -21.11 -12.83
N PHE A 114 34.46 -22.35 -13.06
CA PHE A 114 33.04 -22.68 -13.05
C PHE A 114 32.41 -22.55 -11.65
N ILE A 115 33.13 -22.96 -10.60
CA ILE A 115 32.69 -22.75 -9.21
C ILE A 115 32.55 -21.25 -8.91
N ASN A 116 33.49 -20.42 -9.38
CA ASN A 116 33.38 -18.96 -9.27
C ASN A 116 32.11 -18.42 -9.92
N TYR A 117 31.74 -18.91 -11.11
CA TYR A 117 30.47 -18.56 -11.75
C TYR A 117 29.27 -18.91 -10.86
N LEU A 118 29.23 -20.13 -10.29
CA LEU A 118 28.15 -20.57 -9.41
C LEU A 118 28.05 -19.72 -8.14
N VAL A 119 29.19 -19.41 -7.50
CA VAL A 119 29.25 -18.51 -6.33
C VAL A 119 28.70 -17.12 -6.69
N CYS A 120 29.05 -16.58 -7.86
CA CYS A 120 28.52 -15.28 -8.31
C CYS A 120 26.99 -15.30 -8.53
N VAL A 121 26.43 -16.41 -9.00
CA VAL A 121 24.97 -16.58 -9.11
C VAL A 121 24.34 -16.67 -7.72
N ILE A 122 24.91 -17.48 -6.83
CA ILE A 122 24.40 -17.69 -5.47
C ILE A 122 24.47 -16.40 -4.67
N ASP A 123 25.52 -15.59 -4.78
CA ASP A 123 25.62 -14.32 -4.04
C ASP A 123 24.53 -13.32 -4.40
N LYS A 124 23.94 -13.41 -5.60
CA LYS A 124 22.81 -12.58 -6.02
C LYS A 124 21.45 -13.13 -5.58
N SER A 125 21.38 -14.34 -5.02
CA SER A 125 20.11 -14.92 -4.59
C SER A 125 19.45 -14.13 -3.47
N GLN A 126 18.13 -14.19 -3.38
CA GLN A 126 17.35 -13.59 -2.29
C GLN A 126 16.49 -14.64 -1.60
N GLU A 127 16.15 -14.37 -0.34
CA GLU A 127 15.14 -15.15 0.37
C GLU A 127 13.79 -15.09 -0.37
N PRO A 128 12.95 -16.14 -0.22
CA PRO A 128 11.59 -16.11 -0.73
C PRO A 128 10.80 -15.00 -0.08
N PHE A 129 10.05 -14.26 -0.89
CA PHE A 129 9.05 -13.33 -0.37
C PHE A 129 8.04 -14.13 0.45
N THR A 130 7.80 -13.70 1.68
CA THR A 130 6.70 -14.21 2.51
C THR A 130 5.80 -13.06 2.91
N ILE A 131 4.49 -13.31 2.92
CA ILE A 131 3.51 -12.31 3.35
C ILE A 131 3.80 -11.91 4.81
N SER A 132 4.17 -12.86 5.67
CA SER A 132 4.48 -12.58 7.09
C SER A 132 5.60 -11.56 7.25
N GLN A 133 6.76 -11.75 6.61
CA GLN A 133 7.87 -10.79 6.67
C GLN A 133 7.49 -9.45 6.04
N PHE A 134 6.69 -9.46 4.96
CA PHE A 134 6.19 -8.23 4.37
C PHE A 134 5.25 -7.47 5.32
N MET A 135 4.39 -8.17 6.06
CA MET A 135 3.50 -7.55 7.05
C MET A 135 4.30 -6.84 8.15
N GLU A 136 5.44 -7.38 8.60
CA GLU A 136 6.26 -6.72 9.63
C GLU A 136 6.67 -5.29 9.22
N ARG A 137 6.92 -5.06 7.92
CA ARG A 137 7.29 -3.74 7.39
C ARG A 137 6.10 -2.83 7.13
N VAL A 138 4.93 -3.40 6.79
CA VAL A 138 3.70 -2.66 6.51
C VAL A 138 3.03 -2.19 7.81
N PHE A 139 3.11 -3.00 8.87
CA PHE A 139 2.54 -2.73 10.19
C PHE A 139 3.56 -2.11 11.17
N ASP A 140 4.70 -1.67 10.65
CA ASP A 140 5.74 -1.01 11.43
C ASP A 140 5.24 0.34 11.99
N PRO A 141 5.42 0.62 13.31
CA PRO A 141 5.02 1.90 13.91
C PRO A 141 5.65 3.13 13.26
N ASP A 142 6.86 2.98 12.70
CA ASP A 142 7.63 4.03 12.03
C ASP A 142 7.45 3.99 10.49
N PHE A 143 6.35 3.42 10.00
CA PHE A 143 6.04 3.38 8.57
C PHE A 143 6.09 4.77 7.92
N VAL A 144 6.85 4.89 6.83
CA VAL A 144 7.00 6.14 6.08
C VAL A 144 5.78 6.38 5.18
N LYS A 145 4.88 7.27 5.62
CA LYS A 145 3.64 7.66 4.90
C LYS A 145 3.91 8.47 3.64
N SER A 146 4.40 7.80 2.59
CA SER A 146 4.66 8.39 1.29
C SER A 146 4.36 7.42 0.16
N SER A 147 3.88 7.95 -0.97
CA SER A 147 3.63 7.14 -2.17
C SER A 147 4.89 6.45 -2.68
N LEU A 148 6.04 7.14 -2.63
CA LEU A 148 7.32 6.57 -3.07
C LEU A 148 7.72 5.36 -2.23
N TYR A 149 7.57 5.42 -0.90
CA TYR A 149 7.92 4.29 -0.03
C TYR A 149 6.99 3.10 -0.26
N ALA A 150 5.68 3.34 -0.40
CA ALA A 150 4.71 2.29 -0.69
C ALA A 150 4.97 1.62 -2.06
N GLU A 151 5.30 2.40 -3.09
CA GLU A 151 5.67 1.87 -4.41
C GLU A 151 6.89 0.93 -4.31
N LEU A 152 7.94 1.36 -3.60
CA LEU A 152 9.14 0.54 -3.38
C LEU A 152 8.82 -0.76 -2.65
N LEU A 153 7.98 -0.71 -1.61
CA LEU A 153 7.53 -1.90 -0.89
C LEU A 153 6.75 -2.86 -1.80
N VAL A 154 5.78 -2.35 -2.56
CA VAL A 154 4.92 -3.19 -3.41
C VAL A 154 5.70 -3.81 -4.57
N ASN A 155 6.77 -3.17 -5.04
CA ASN A 155 7.67 -3.72 -6.06
C ASN A 155 8.42 -4.99 -5.58
N GLU A 156 8.51 -5.24 -4.28
CA GLU A 156 9.07 -6.47 -3.72
C GLU A 156 8.08 -7.65 -3.75
N ILE A 157 6.77 -7.37 -3.86
CA ILE A 157 5.73 -8.39 -3.88
C ILE A 157 5.68 -9.06 -5.26
N PRO A 158 5.85 -10.38 -5.36
CA PRO A 158 5.62 -11.11 -6.60
C PRO A 158 4.18 -10.89 -7.12
N ASP A 159 4.01 -10.71 -8.43
CA ASP A 159 2.70 -10.43 -9.05
C ASP A 159 1.59 -11.40 -8.60
N ASN A 160 1.89 -12.71 -8.55
CA ASN A 160 0.95 -13.75 -8.13
C ASN A 160 0.65 -13.77 -6.61
N LYS A 161 1.28 -12.90 -5.83
CA LYS A 161 1.09 -12.75 -4.38
C LYS A 161 0.44 -11.44 -3.98
N ARG A 162 0.24 -10.51 -4.92
CA ARG A 162 -0.36 -9.19 -4.62
C ARG A 162 -1.76 -9.30 -4.04
N PHE A 163 -2.62 -10.13 -4.64
CA PHE A 163 -3.98 -10.32 -4.14
C PHE A 163 -4.01 -10.92 -2.73
N ASP A 164 -3.29 -12.03 -2.50
CA ASP A 164 -3.17 -12.65 -1.17
C ASP A 164 -2.65 -11.64 -0.12
N THR A 165 -1.70 -10.79 -0.51
CA THR A 165 -1.13 -9.76 0.36
C THR A 165 -2.15 -8.67 0.69
N LEU A 166 -2.95 -8.21 -0.28
CA LEU A 166 -4.03 -7.27 -0.04
C LEU A 166 -5.07 -7.84 0.92
N ILE A 167 -5.47 -9.10 0.73
CA ILE A 167 -6.42 -9.78 1.62
C ILE A 167 -5.87 -9.88 3.05
N GLU A 168 -4.58 -10.16 3.21
CA GLU A 168 -3.96 -10.22 4.54
C GLU A 168 -3.91 -8.83 5.21
N ILE A 169 -3.53 -7.78 4.48
CA ILE A 169 -3.59 -6.39 4.97
C ILE A 169 -5.02 -6.05 5.40
N PHE A 170 -6.01 -6.40 4.58
CA PHE A 170 -7.41 -6.13 4.85
C PHE A 170 -7.91 -6.86 6.11
N ARG A 171 -7.53 -8.12 6.30
CA ARG A 171 -7.90 -8.92 7.48
C ARG A 171 -7.29 -8.35 8.76
N LYS A 172 -6.04 -7.90 8.69
CA LYS A 172 -5.29 -7.35 9.83
C LYS A 172 -5.42 -5.84 10.00
N LYS A 173 -6.30 -5.17 9.25
CA LYS A 173 -6.42 -3.71 9.22
C LYS A 173 -6.58 -3.01 10.58
N LEU A 174 -7.08 -3.73 11.59
CA LEU A 174 -7.25 -3.20 12.94
C LEU A 174 -5.96 -3.21 13.78
N ASP A 175 -4.96 -3.98 13.36
CA ASP A 175 -3.67 -4.15 14.05
C ASP A 175 -2.66 -3.06 13.66
N GLY A 176 -2.95 -2.30 12.60
CA GLY A 176 -2.06 -1.28 12.05
C GLY A 176 -2.68 0.11 11.99
N GLU A 177 -1.88 1.09 11.58
CA GLU A 177 -2.39 2.43 11.34
C GLU A 177 -3.02 2.53 9.94
N GLY A 178 -4.34 2.74 9.89
CA GLY A 178 -5.08 2.69 8.61
C GLY A 178 -4.62 3.72 7.56
N SER A 179 -4.03 4.85 7.96
CA SER A 179 -3.42 5.80 7.03
C SER A 179 -2.18 5.21 6.32
N SER A 180 -1.36 4.45 7.03
CA SER A 180 -0.21 3.72 6.49
C SER A 180 -0.65 2.59 5.57
N LEU A 181 -1.65 1.80 6.01
CA LEU A 181 -2.21 0.71 5.22
C LEU A 181 -2.83 1.18 3.91
N ALA A 182 -3.47 2.36 3.90
CA ALA A 182 -4.06 2.95 2.70
C ALA A 182 -3.04 3.19 1.59
N TYR A 183 -1.81 3.62 1.92
CA TYR A 183 -0.75 3.81 0.92
C TYR A 183 -0.38 2.49 0.23
N VAL A 184 -0.16 1.43 1.01
CA VAL A 184 0.24 0.12 0.47
C VAL A 184 -0.93 -0.53 -0.28
N ALA A 185 -2.14 -0.48 0.28
CA ALA A 185 -3.30 -1.07 -0.34
C ALA A 185 -3.64 -0.43 -1.69
N LYS A 186 -3.61 0.91 -1.78
CA LYS A 186 -3.80 1.63 -3.05
C LYS A 186 -2.83 1.14 -4.11
N GLU A 187 -1.55 1.08 -3.75
CA GLU A 187 -0.46 0.71 -4.64
C GLU A 187 -0.55 -0.76 -5.09
N ILE A 188 -1.07 -1.65 -4.24
CA ILE A 188 -1.39 -3.02 -4.64
C ILE A 188 -2.61 -3.05 -5.58
N ILE A 189 -3.71 -2.38 -5.22
CA ILE A 189 -4.97 -2.36 -5.99
C ILE A 189 -4.74 -1.86 -7.41
N ASP A 190 -3.93 -0.80 -7.58
CA ASP A 190 -3.61 -0.22 -8.90
C ASP A 190 -2.85 -1.22 -9.82
N ARG A 191 -2.34 -2.33 -9.28
CA ARG A 191 -1.63 -3.41 -10.01
C ARG A 191 -2.40 -4.73 -10.09
N LEU A 192 -3.63 -4.80 -9.58
CA LEU A 192 -4.46 -6.00 -9.65
C LEU A 192 -5.22 -6.09 -10.97
N THR A 193 -5.61 -7.31 -11.36
CA THR A 193 -6.52 -7.52 -12.48
C THR A 193 -7.96 -7.16 -12.11
N ALA A 194 -8.83 -6.97 -13.11
CA ALA A 194 -10.26 -6.71 -12.89
C ALA A 194 -10.91 -7.82 -12.04
N ASP A 195 -10.63 -9.09 -12.35
CA ASP A 195 -11.16 -10.24 -11.60
C ASP A 195 -10.71 -10.22 -10.12
N GLN A 196 -9.45 -9.86 -9.86
CA GLN A 196 -8.94 -9.73 -8.49
C GLN A 196 -9.58 -8.56 -7.74
N ILE A 197 -9.87 -7.45 -8.42
CA ILE A 197 -10.60 -6.33 -7.84
C ILE A 197 -12.04 -6.76 -7.50
N GLU A 198 -12.73 -7.45 -8.40
CA GLU A 198 -14.07 -7.99 -8.16
C GLU A 198 -14.08 -8.92 -6.93
N GLU A 199 -13.13 -9.85 -6.85
CA GLU A 199 -13.00 -10.78 -5.73
C GLU A 199 -12.73 -10.04 -4.40
N PHE A 200 -11.90 -9.00 -4.43
CA PHE A 200 -11.69 -8.13 -3.27
C PHE A 200 -12.97 -7.39 -2.85
N LEU A 201 -13.73 -6.85 -3.81
CA LEU A 201 -14.98 -6.12 -3.52
C LEU A 201 -16.07 -7.02 -2.95
N ILE A 202 -16.09 -8.32 -3.30
CA ILE A 202 -16.97 -9.31 -2.66
C ILE A 202 -16.61 -9.47 -1.17
N VAL A 203 -15.32 -9.51 -0.84
CA VAL A 203 -14.84 -9.59 0.55
C VAL A 203 -15.23 -8.33 1.33
N VAL A 204 -14.99 -7.15 0.76
CA VAL A 204 -15.36 -5.86 1.37
C VAL A 204 -16.88 -5.76 1.59
N SER A 205 -17.66 -6.11 0.57
CA SER A 205 -19.13 -6.10 0.65
C SER A 205 -19.65 -7.04 1.74
N SER A 206 -19.06 -8.24 1.84
CA SER A 206 -19.40 -9.21 2.87
C SER A 206 -19.15 -8.68 4.29
N GLU A 207 -18.03 -7.98 4.51
CA GLU A 207 -17.73 -7.34 5.80
C GLU A 207 -18.73 -6.21 6.11
N PHE A 208 -19.00 -5.34 5.13
CA PHE A 208 -19.94 -4.24 5.28
C PHE A 208 -21.38 -4.67 5.55
N ARG A 209 -21.78 -5.91 5.24
CA ARG A 209 -23.09 -6.46 5.63
C ARG A 209 -23.21 -6.71 7.13
N VAL A 210 -22.11 -7.05 7.80
CA VAL A 210 -22.14 -7.58 9.17
C VAL A 210 -21.54 -6.61 10.19
N THR A 211 -20.53 -5.82 9.82
CA THR A 211 -19.79 -4.96 10.76
C THR A 211 -20.68 -3.89 11.39
N SER A 212 -20.66 -3.79 12.71
CA SER A 212 -21.36 -2.73 13.45
C SER A 212 -20.43 -1.67 14.05
N SER A 213 -19.13 -1.94 14.10
CA SER A 213 -18.09 -1.08 14.68
C SER A 213 -17.69 0.03 13.72
N ASP A 214 -17.82 1.29 14.15
CA ASP A 214 -17.37 2.45 13.36
C ASP A 214 -15.87 2.37 13.06
N LYS A 215 -15.06 1.91 14.03
CA LYS A 215 -13.61 1.72 13.83
C LYS A 215 -13.31 0.74 12.69
N GLU A 216 -14.04 -0.37 12.63
CA GLU A 216 -13.89 -1.33 11.54
C GLU A 216 -14.26 -0.70 10.21
N ILE A 217 -15.43 -0.06 10.12
CA ILE A 217 -15.91 0.55 8.87
C ILE A 217 -14.91 1.62 8.39
N ILE A 218 -14.41 2.49 9.29
CA ILE A 218 -13.41 3.50 8.95
C ILE A 218 -12.15 2.84 8.40
N SER A 219 -11.66 1.78 9.04
CA SER A 219 -10.45 1.07 8.61
C SER A 219 -10.65 0.43 7.23
N THR A 220 -11.82 -0.17 6.98
CA THR A 220 -12.22 -0.74 5.68
C THR A 220 -12.27 0.36 4.62
N LEU A 221 -12.92 1.48 4.94
CA LEU A 221 -13.04 2.61 4.04
C LEU A 221 -11.68 3.23 3.75
N GLN A 222 -10.75 3.34 4.70
CA GLN A 222 -9.40 3.85 4.47
C GLN A 222 -8.61 3.01 3.44
N ILE A 223 -8.78 1.69 3.47
CA ILE A 223 -8.16 0.77 2.52
C ILE A 223 -8.83 0.86 1.14
N LEU A 224 -10.16 1.04 1.09
CA LEU A 224 -10.93 1.08 -0.15
C LEU A 224 -10.70 2.41 -0.92
N PRO A 225 -10.29 2.37 -2.20
CA PRO A 225 -10.32 3.55 -3.07
C PRO A 225 -11.74 4.02 -3.37
N GLU A 226 -11.99 5.34 -3.39
CA GLU A 226 -13.36 5.85 -3.49
C GLU A 226 -14.06 5.49 -4.81
N HIS A 227 -13.30 5.44 -5.92
CA HIS A 227 -13.83 5.11 -7.24
C HIS A 227 -14.36 3.67 -7.36
N LEU A 228 -14.01 2.78 -6.41
CA LEU A 228 -14.55 1.42 -6.34
C LEU A 228 -15.85 1.33 -5.54
N TRP A 229 -16.29 2.40 -4.88
CA TRP A 229 -17.49 2.40 -4.05
C TRP A 229 -18.71 1.87 -4.80
N THR A 230 -18.93 2.35 -6.02
CA THR A 230 -20.10 2.03 -6.85
C THR A 230 -20.14 0.58 -7.33
N GLN A 231 -19.02 -0.15 -7.22
CA GLN A 231 -18.88 -1.54 -7.62
C GLN A 231 -19.14 -2.53 -6.47
N LEU A 232 -19.31 -2.04 -5.25
CA LEU A 232 -19.75 -2.87 -4.11
C LEU A 232 -21.18 -3.36 -4.29
N ASP A 233 -21.51 -4.44 -3.60
CA ASP A 233 -22.88 -4.95 -3.57
C ASP A 233 -23.84 -3.90 -3.00
N GLU A 234 -25.02 -3.78 -3.62
CA GLU A 234 -25.96 -2.70 -3.34
C GLU A 234 -26.47 -2.70 -1.88
N ASP A 235 -26.69 -3.87 -1.29
CA ASP A 235 -27.13 -3.99 0.10
C ASP A 235 -26.05 -3.54 1.10
N ALA A 236 -24.78 -3.81 0.79
CA ALA A 236 -23.64 -3.33 1.56
C ALA A 236 -23.52 -1.79 1.48
N GLN A 237 -23.64 -1.22 0.27
CA GLN A 237 -23.65 0.23 0.07
C GLN A 237 -24.73 0.91 0.90
N ILE A 238 -26.00 0.47 0.74
CA ILE A 238 -27.15 1.06 1.44
C ILE A 238 -26.96 1.02 2.96
N ARG A 239 -26.45 -0.10 3.49
CA ARG A 239 -26.20 -0.25 4.93
C ARG A 239 -25.16 0.74 5.44
N ILE A 240 -24.06 0.92 4.72
CA ILE A 240 -23.02 1.87 5.13
C ILE A 240 -23.50 3.31 4.93
N GLU A 241 -24.16 3.66 3.82
CA GLU A 241 -24.80 4.97 3.61
C GLU A 241 -25.75 5.33 4.76
N HIS A 242 -26.57 4.38 5.22
CA HIS A 242 -27.47 4.60 6.36
C HIS A 242 -26.72 4.85 7.68
N LYS A 243 -25.61 4.13 7.93
CA LYS A 243 -24.74 4.40 9.10
C LYS A 243 -24.12 5.79 9.02
N PHE A 244 -23.68 6.20 7.83
CA PHE A 244 -23.14 7.53 7.59
C PHE A 244 -24.17 8.60 7.91
N TYR A 245 -25.39 8.42 7.40
CA TYR A 245 -26.50 9.33 7.64
C TYR A 245 -26.76 9.51 9.14
N ASN A 246 -26.88 8.41 9.89
CA ASN A 246 -27.13 8.47 11.32
C ASN A 246 -25.97 9.12 12.08
N SER A 247 -24.72 8.81 11.71
CA SER A 247 -23.55 9.45 12.29
C SER A 247 -23.58 10.97 12.08
N VAL A 248 -23.75 11.43 10.84
CA VAL A 248 -23.86 12.87 10.52
C VAL A 248 -25.02 13.51 11.28
N LYS A 249 -26.16 12.81 11.39
CA LYS A 249 -27.33 13.31 12.11
C LYS A 249 -27.04 13.61 13.57
N GLU A 250 -26.32 12.72 14.24
CA GLU A 250 -25.90 12.87 15.64
C GLU A 250 -24.72 13.85 15.83
N GLY A 251 -24.04 14.23 14.74
CA GLY A 251 -22.84 15.05 14.78
C GLY A 251 -23.06 16.47 15.26
N GLN A 252 -22.22 16.90 16.18
CA GLN A 252 -22.12 18.25 16.72
C GLN A 252 -20.64 18.63 16.86
N TYR A 253 -20.34 19.93 16.76
CA TYR A 253 -18.98 20.42 16.86
C TYR A 253 -18.94 21.67 17.73
N ASP A 254 -18.10 21.64 18.75
CA ASP A 254 -17.78 22.82 19.55
C ASP A 254 -16.45 23.39 19.06
N TYR A 255 -16.53 24.53 18.37
CA TYR A 255 -15.36 25.20 17.84
C TYR A 255 -14.53 25.93 18.90
N PHE A 256 -15.02 26.11 20.13
CA PHE A 256 -14.22 26.67 21.23
C PHE A 256 -13.28 25.64 21.85
N SER A 257 -13.75 24.40 21.97
CA SER A 257 -12.97 23.29 22.50
C SER A 257 -12.33 22.41 21.42
N GLU A 258 -12.60 22.71 20.15
CA GLU A 258 -12.17 21.93 18.97
C GLU A 258 -12.59 20.46 19.02
N ASN A 259 -13.73 20.18 19.65
CA ASN A 259 -14.21 18.81 19.87
C ASN A 259 -15.44 18.49 19.02
N CYS A 260 -15.45 17.26 18.49
CA CYS A 260 -16.60 16.65 17.84
C CYS A 260 -17.38 15.80 18.86
N PHE A 261 -18.69 15.99 18.93
CA PHE A 261 -19.58 15.19 19.76
C PHE A 261 -20.54 14.43 18.86
N GLY A 262 -20.39 13.10 18.79
CA GLY A 262 -21.08 12.31 17.78
C GLY A 262 -20.58 12.64 16.36
N GLY A 263 -20.95 11.82 15.38
CA GLY A 263 -20.65 12.11 13.97
C GLY A 263 -19.23 11.83 13.49
N GLU A 264 -18.31 11.40 14.35
CA GLU A 264 -16.91 11.14 13.99
C GLU A 264 -16.79 10.25 12.75
N PHE A 265 -17.56 9.16 12.69
CA PHE A 265 -17.59 8.25 11.54
C PHE A 265 -17.87 8.97 10.21
N GLY A 266 -18.87 9.84 10.18
CA GLY A 266 -19.20 10.64 9.00
C GLY A 266 -18.06 11.55 8.56
N THR A 267 -17.32 12.14 9.51
CA THR A 267 -16.21 13.06 9.22
C THR A 267 -15.01 12.36 8.58
N TRP A 268 -14.64 11.18 9.08
CA TRP A 268 -13.53 10.36 8.59
C TRP A 268 -13.75 9.82 7.17
N SER A 269 -15.03 9.71 6.80
CA SER A 269 -15.43 8.91 5.66
C SER A 269 -16.10 9.77 4.55
N ARG A 270 -16.13 11.10 4.72
CA ARG A 270 -16.79 12.07 3.81
C ARG A 270 -16.36 11.99 2.35
N ARG A 271 -15.16 11.48 2.04
CA ARG A 271 -14.63 11.33 0.67
C ARG A 271 -15.48 10.41 -0.22
N PHE A 272 -16.29 9.55 0.39
CA PHE A 272 -17.20 8.65 -0.33
C PHE A 272 -18.55 9.28 -0.68
N LEU A 273 -18.92 10.42 -0.09
CA LEU A 273 -20.26 11.02 -0.21
C LEU A 273 -20.67 11.29 -1.67
N GLN A 274 -19.74 11.70 -2.53
CA GLN A 274 -20.02 11.96 -3.94
C GLN A 274 -20.51 10.72 -4.71
N TYR A 275 -20.20 9.51 -4.21
CA TYR A 275 -20.57 8.23 -4.81
C TYR A 275 -21.85 7.63 -4.23
N PHE A 276 -22.46 8.28 -3.23
CA PHE A 276 -23.66 7.77 -2.59
C PHE A 276 -24.88 7.87 -3.51
N LYS A 277 -25.76 6.87 -3.42
CA LYS A 277 -27.05 6.90 -4.15
C LYS A 277 -28.03 7.89 -3.52
N SER A 278 -27.98 8.04 -2.20
CA SER A 278 -29.01 8.77 -1.43
C SER A 278 -28.71 10.26 -1.21
N LYS A 279 -28.17 10.97 -2.21
CA LYS A 279 -27.69 12.36 -2.04
C LYS A 279 -28.75 13.34 -1.54
N SER A 280 -29.97 13.23 -2.04
CA SER A 280 -31.08 14.09 -1.60
C SER A 280 -31.36 14.01 -0.09
N SER A 281 -31.23 12.82 0.51
CA SER A 281 -31.40 12.64 1.96
C SER A 281 -30.31 13.38 2.73
N PHE A 282 -29.05 13.28 2.28
CA PHE A 282 -27.94 14.01 2.89
C PHE A 282 -28.05 15.52 2.69
N SER A 283 -28.47 15.99 1.52
CA SER A 283 -28.71 17.42 1.29
C SER A 283 -29.77 17.98 2.23
N ASN A 284 -30.86 17.24 2.47
CA ASN A 284 -31.88 17.64 3.43
C ASN A 284 -31.32 17.67 4.86
N LEU A 285 -30.60 16.62 5.26
CA LEU A 285 -29.95 16.56 6.59
C LEU A 285 -28.96 17.71 6.80
N PHE A 286 -28.12 18.01 5.81
CA PHE A 286 -27.18 19.12 5.88
C PHE A 286 -27.91 20.46 6.01
N SER A 287 -28.99 20.67 5.27
CA SER A 287 -29.81 21.88 5.39
C SER A 287 -30.43 22.00 6.78
N GLU A 288 -31.05 20.93 7.29
CA GLU A 288 -31.64 20.90 8.63
C GLU A 288 -30.62 21.23 9.73
N LYS A 289 -29.42 20.66 9.64
CA LYS A 289 -28.35 20.92 10.62
C LYS A 289 -27.76 22.34 10.49
N LEU A 290 -27.70 22.90 9.28
CA LEU A 290 -27.29 24.29 9.09
C LEU A 290 -28.33 25.26 9.67
N GLU A 291 -29.61 24.95 9.51
CA GLU A 291 -30.75 25.74 10.03
C GLU A 291 -30.90 25.64 11.56
N ALA A 292 -30.43 24.56 12.18
CA ALA A 292 -30.55 24.34 13.63
C ALA A 292 -29.76 25.35 14.48
N GLY A 293 -28.68 25.92 13.96
CA GLY A 293 -27.80 26.84 14.68
C GLY A 293 -26.79 26.14 15.60
N GLY A 294 -25.84 26.93 16.14
CA GLY A 294 -24.91 26.48 17.16
C GLY A 294 -24.02 25.31 16.74
N ALA A 295 -23.94 24.28 17.59
CA ALA A 295 -22.99 23.17 17.41
C ALA A 295 -23.30 22.28 16.19
N GLU A 296 -24.55 22.23 15.73
CA GLU A 296 -24.94 21.45 14.54
C GLU A 296 -24.51 22.15 13.24
N THR A 297 -24.73 23.46 13.15
CA THR A 297 -24.25 24.29 12.04
C THR A 297 -22.72 24.25 12.00
N ALA A 298 -22.06 24.40 13.15
CA ALA A 298 -20.60 24.36 13.24
C ALA A 298 -20.02 23.01 12.78
N TYR A 299 -20.73 21.90 13.03
CA TYR A 299 -20.35 20.57 12.57
C TYR A 299 -20.36 20.45 11.05
N ILE A 300 -21.44 20.88 10.39
CA ILE A 300 -21.51 20.89 8.92
C ILE A 300 -20.44 21.81 8.32
N ALA A 301 -20.26 23.00 8.91
CA ALA A 301 -19.26 23.96 8.44
C ALA A 301 -17.82 23.47 8.57
N ASN A 302 -17.51 22.76 9.67
CA ASN A 302 -16.16 22.27 9.92
C ASN A 302 -15.79 21.10 9.01
N PHE A 303 -16.72 20.18 8.77
CA PHE A 303 -16.40 18.87 8.19
C PHE A 303 -16.95 18.64 6.78
N PHE A 304 -18.02 19.34 6.37
CA PHE A 304 -18.77 19.00 5.15
C PHE A 304 -18.90 20.12 4.12
N PHE A 305 -18.50 21.37 4.42
CA PHE A 305 -18.56 22.47 3.45
C PHE A 305 -17.87 22.16 2.12
N GLY A 306 -16.66 21.60 2.14
CA GLY A 306 -15.93 21.29 0.91
C GLY A 306 -16.59 20.23 0.02
N VAL A 307 -17.57 19.46 0.53
CA VAL A 307 -18.31 18.45 -0.24
C VAL A 307 -19.80 18.80 -0.38
N LEU A 308 -20.26 19.87 0.27
CA LEU A 308 -21.66 20.30 0.28
C LEU A 308 -22.24 20.46 -1.15
N PRO A 309 -21.54 21.11 -2.10
CA PRO A 309 -22.05 21.22 -3.48
C PRO A 309 -22.31 19.88 -4.15
N THR A 310 -21.50 18.85 -3.86
CA THR A 310 -21.64 17.52 -4.49
C THR A 310 -22.90 16.77 -4.04
N MET A 311 -23.53 17.22 -2.94
CA MET A 311 -24.74 16.61 -2.38
C MET A 311 -26.02 17.28 -2.84
N CYS A 312 -25.96 18.53 -3.31
CA CYS A 312 -27.11 19.30 -3.77
C CYS A 312 -27.21 19.24 -5.29
N GLU A 313 -27.92 18.24 -5.81
CA GLU A 313 -28.09 18.05 -7.27
C GLU A 313 -29.21 18.91 -7.86
N LEU A 314 -30.13 19.40 -7.03
CA LEU A 314 -31.29 20.17 -7.44
C LEU A 314 -31.17 21.63 -6.99
N THR A 315 -31.67 22.56 -7.82
CA THR A 315 -31.63 24.00 -7.52
C THR A 315 -32.20 24.33 -6.14
N TYR A 316 -33.38 23.80 -5.78
CA TYR A 316 -33.99 24.10 -4.49
C TYR A 316 -33.14 23.64 -3.28
N GLN A 317 -32.34 22.57 -3.45
CA GLN A 317 -31.45 22.05 -2.41
C GLN A 317 -30.30 23.02 -2.18
N ARG A 318 -29.67 23.46 -3.28
CA ARG A 318 -28.61 24.47 -3.27
C ARG A 318 -29.11 25.77 -2.66
N ASP A 319 -30.25 26.26 -3.12
CA ASP A 319 -30.86 27.51 -2.65
C ASP A 319 -31.08 27.46 -1.13
N ARG A 320 -31.68 26.38 -0.63
CA ARG A 320 -31.91 26.16 0.81
C ARG A 320 -30.61 26.13 1.61
N CYS A 321 -29.59 25.40 1.13
CA CYS A 321 -28.29 25.36 1.80
C CYS A 321 -27.63 26.73 1.86
N ILE A 322 -27.64 27.48 0.74
CA ILE A 322 -27.06 28.83 0.69
C ILE A 322 -27.81 29.77 1.64
N ASP A 323 -29.15 29.72 1.66
CA ASP A 323 -29.95 30.52 2.60
C ASP A 323 -29.58 30.23 4.05
N ALA A 324 -29.46 28.95 4.43
CA ALA A 324 -29.05 28.55 5.78
C ALA A 324 -27.63 29.03 6.12
N ILE A 325 -26.69 28.98 5.17
CA ILE A 325 -25.33 29.52 5.33
C ILE A 325 -25.37 31.03 5.57
N PHE A 326 -26.19 31.78 4.81
CA PHE A 326 -26.31 33.23 4.97
C PHE A 326 -26.88 33.65 6.32
N VAL A 327 -27.86 32.91 6.83
CA VAL A 327 -28.39 33.12 8.18
C VAL A 327 -27.28 32.91 9.20
N ALA A 328 -26.55 31.79 9.11
CA ALA A 328 -25.49 31.46 10.05
C ALA A 328 -24.32 32.47 10.07
N ILE A 329 -23.91 33.03 8.92
CA ILE A 329 -22.85 34.07 8.88
C ILE A 329 -23.36 35.46 9.27
N GLY A 330 -24.67 35.72 9.10
CA GLY A 330 -25.33 36.99 9.40
C GLY A 330 -25.46 37.27 10.90
N ASP A 331 -25.52 36.21 11.71
CA ASP A 331 -25.55 36.29 13.18
C ASP A 331 -24.22 36.75 13.81
N GLY A 332 -23.22 37.13 13.00
CA GLY A 332 -21.91 37.58 13.45
C GLY A 332 -20.98 36.42 13.84
N ASP A 333 -21.28 35.20 13.42
CA ASP A 333 -20.46 34.01 13.68
C ASP A 333 -19.17 34.04 12.84
N GLY A 334 -18.10 34.55 13.44
CA GLY A 334 -16.77 34.62 12.82
C GLY A 334 -16.18 33.24 12.46
N PHE A 335 -16.60 32.16 13.13
CA PHE A 335 -16.19 30.80 12.78
C PHE A 335 -16.81 30.37 11.45
N MET A 336 -18.12 30.55 11.30
CA MET A 336 -18.84 30.27 10.05
C MET A 336 -18.30 31.07 8.88
N GLN A 337 -18.05 32.36 9.11
CA GLN A 337 -17.45 33.26 8.13
C GLN A 337 -16.10 32.75 7.62
N LYS A 338 -15.21 32.34 8.54
CA LYS A 338 -13.91 31.76 8.21
C LYS A 338 -14.05 30.45 7.43
N LYS A 339 -14.91 29.53 7.87
CA LYS A 339 -15.11 28.23 7.23
C LYS A 339 -15.64 28.34 5.80
N LEU A 340 -16.54 29.27 5.54
CA LEU A 340 -17.00 29.54 4.18
C LEU A 340 -15.85 30.03 3.29
N LEU A 341 -15.07 31.02 3.78
CA LEU A 341 -13.92 31.54 3.04
C LEU A 341 -12.89 30.44 2.71
N ASP A 342 -12.62 29.53 3.65
CA ASP A 342 -11.64 28.44 3.48
C ASP A 342 -12.07 27.39 2.45
N ASN A 343 -13.38 27.26 2.15
CA ASN A 343 -13.90 26.23 1.24
C ASN A 343 -14.44 26.79 -0.09
N ILE A 344 -14.52 28.12 -0.25
CA ILE A 344 -15.16 28.72 -1.43
C ILE A 344 -14.47 28.38 -2.75
N SER A 345 -13.17 28.09 -2.72
CA SER A 345 -12.40 27.72 -3.92
C SER A 345 -12.81 26.36 -4.50
N VAL A 346 -13.50 25.50 -3.74
CA VAL A 346 -14.02 24.22 -4.25
C VAL A 346 -15.49 24.29 -4.66
N PHE A 347 -16.13 25.46 -4.53
CA PHE A 347 -17.53 25.62 -4.89
C PHE A 347 -17.66 25.85 -6.41
N PRO A 348 -18.61 25.18 -7.07
CA PRO A 348 -18.86 25.36 -8.50
C PRO A 348 -19.47 26.74 -8.82
N ASP A 349 -19.38 27.15 -10.08
CA ASP A 349 -19.78 28.49 -10.54
C ASP A 349 -21.23 28.84 -10.20
N ASP A 350 -22.14 27.87 -10.26
CA ASP A 350 -23.56 28.08 -9.95
C ASP A 350 -23.80 28.40 -8.47
N TRP A 351 -23.03 27.78 -7.56
CA TRP A 351 -22.99 28.15 -6.15
C TRP A 351 -22.38 29.55 -5.95
N ASN A 352 -21.26 29.83 -6.61
CA ASN A 352 -20.57 31.13 -6.49
C ASN A 352 -21.44 32.30 -6.97
N ASN A 353 -22.12 32.13 -8.11
CA ASN A 353 -23.03 33.13 -8.65
C ASN A 353 -24.20 33.41 -7.71
N GLN A 354 -24.77 32.37 -7.09
CA GLN A 354 -25.88 32.55 -6.16
C GLN A 354 -25.44 33.19 -4.83
N LEU A 355 -24.25 32.84 -4.34
CA LEU A 355 -23.63 33.51 -3.19
C LEU A 355 -23.41 35.01 -3.50
N LEU A 356 -22.94 35.36 -4.70
CA LEU A 356 -22.77 36.75 -5.15
C LEU A 356 -24.09 37.52 -5.23
N GLU A 357 -25.14 36.90 -5.76
CA GLU A 357 -26.48 37.50 -5.83
C GLU A 357 -26.99 37.85 -4.43
N LYS A 358 -26.88 36.90 -3.49
CA LYS A 358 -27.26 37.12 -2.09
C LYS A 358 -26.46 38.23 -1.42
N ILE A 359 -25.12 38.26 -1.59
CA ILE A 359 -24.28 39.36 -1.06
C ILE A 359 -24.75 40.71 -1.60
N SER A 360 -25.13 40.77 -2.87
CA SER A 360 -25.57 42.02 -3.52
C SER A 360 -26.89 42.56 -2.98
N THR A 361 -27.68 41.73 -2.29
CA THR A 361 -28.92 42.14 -1.60
C THR A 361 -28.71 42.65 -0.17
N ILE A 362 -27.50 42.52 0.38
CA ILE A 362 -27.17 42.97 1.74
C ILE A 362 -26.73 44.44 1.67
N ASP A 363 -27.54 45.34 2.24
CA ASP A 363 -27.31 46.80 2.27
C ASP A 363 -26.04 47.20 3.07
N SER A 364 -25.46 46.28 3.85
CA SER A 364 -24.21 46.48 4.61
C SER A 364 -22.97 46.03 3.84
N MET A 365 -22.66 46.72 2.74
CA MET A 365 -21.32 46.66 2.12
C MET A 365 -20.19 47.22 3.03
N ASP A 366 -20.45 47.50 4.31
CA ASP A 366 -19.50 48.05 5.28
C ASP A 366 -18.77 47.00 6.14
N SER A 367 -19.15 45.72 6.08
CA SER A 367 -18.35 44.66 6.72
C SER A 367 -17.18 44.26 5.82
N ASP A 368 -15.95 44.38 6.34
CA ASP A 368 -14.71 43.93 5.67
C ASP A 368 -14.80 42.46 5.22
N TYR A 369 -15.58 41.65 5.95
CA TYR A 369 -15.87 40.27 5.58
C TYR A 369 -16.57 40.13 4.22
N TYR A 370 -17.70 40.81 3.99
CA TYR A 370 -18.45 40.67 2.74
C TYR A 370 -17.67 41.20 1.53
N LYS A 371 -16.82 42.22 1.72
CA LYS A 371 -15.88 42.68 0.68
C LYS A 371 -14.87 41.58 0.32
N LYS A 372 -14.29 40.93 1.34
CA LYS A 372 -13.35 39.81 1.16
C LYS A 372 -14.02 38.60 0.50
N LEU A 373 -15.24 38.27 0.92
CA LEU A 373 -16.02 37.17 0.35
C LEU A 373 -16.35 37.43 -1.12
N LYS A 374 -16.84 38.62 -1.46
CA LYS A 374 -17.11 39.05 -2.84
C LYS A 374 -15.86 38.98 -3.71
N SER A 375 -14.73 39.49 -3.22
CA SER A 375 -13.47 39.43 -3.95
C SER A 375 -13.01 38.00 -4.25
N ARG A 376 -13.21 37.03 -3.35
CA ARG A 376 -12.87 35.61 -3.60
C ARG A 376 -13.82 34.95 -4.60
N LEU A 377 -15.09 35.33 -4.58
CA LEU A 377 -16.09 34.81 -5.51
C LEU A 377 -15.88 35.34 -6.94
N GLU A 378 -15.45 36.59 -7.10
CA GLU A 378 -15.19 37.22 -8.41
C GLU A 378 -13.83 36.81 -9.01
N SER A 379 -12.88 36.34 -8.18
CA SER A 379 -11.55 35.88 -8.62
C SER A 379 -11.19 34.57 -7.91
N PRO A 380 -11.62 33.40 -8.44
CA PRO A 380 -11.43 32.10 -7.80
C PRO A 380 -9.98 31.56 -7.80
N PHE A 381 -8.96 32.37 -8.09
CA PHE A 381 -7.57 31.92 -8.27
C PHE A 381 -6.60 32.52 -7.24
#